data_AF-A0AAN4ZKQ4-F1
#
_entry.id   AF-A0AAN4ZKQ4-F1
#
_cell.length_a   1.000
_cell.length_b   1.000
_cell.length_c   1.000
_cell.angle_alpha   90.00
_cell.angle_beta   90.00
_cell.angle_gamma   90.00
#
_symmetry.space_group_name_H-M   'P 1'
#
loop_
_entity.id
_entity.type
_entity.pdbx_description
1 polymer ?
#
loop_
_entity_poly.entity_id
_entity_poly.type
_entity_poly.pdbx_seq_one_letter_code
_entity_poly.pdbx_strand_id
1 'polypeptide(L)'
;MYSSDSFSFVYFTFGNVIYVLDTCTMELREPLTIEVIGRVYGVVGVFERMLTVWCKDYKDGNYFWATTLLPEEYCTNSKEAKERDNVQTLQDRIKEV
;
A
#
# COMPACT_ATOMS: atom_id res chain seq x y z
N MET A 1 -13.29 17.55 8.01
CA MET A 1 -13.47 16.29 8.75
C MET A 1 -12.38 15.35 8.24
N TYR A 2 -11.24 15.27 8.95
CA TYR A 2 -10.19 14.33 8.59
C TYR A 2 -10.68 12.96 9.06
N SER A 3 -10.84 11.99 8.15
CA SER A 3 -11.10 10.63 8.60
C SER A 3 -9.87 10.21 9.42
N SER A 4 -10.11 9.75 10.64
CA SER A 4 -9.08 9.23 11.53
C SER A 4 -8.65 7.82 11.11
N ASP A 5 -8.63 7.56 9.80
CA ASP A 5 -8.27 6.27 9.26
C ASP A 5 -6.75 6.17 9.38
N SER A 6 -6.31 5.60 10.50
CA SER A 6 -4.92 5.26 10.72
C SER A 6 -4.53 4.22 9.68
N PHE A 7 -3.75 4.60 8.68
CA PHE A 7 -3.16 3.63 7.76
C PHE A 7 -2.23 2.71 8.55
N SER A 8 -2.55 1.42 8.58
CA SER A 8 -1.78 0.39 9.29
C SER A 8 -0.51 -0.04 8.55
N PHE A 9 0.02 0.78 7.65
CA PHE A 9 1.11 0.38 6.78
C PHE A 9 2.28 1.35 6.84
N VAL A 10 3.48 0.78 6.93
CA VAL A 10 4.74 1.51 6.70
C VAL A 10 5.30 1.09 5.35
N TYR A 11 5.46 2.08 4.47
CA TYR A 11 6.01 1.91 3.13
C TYR A 11 7.48 2.35 3.13
N PHE A 12 8.37 1.50 2.64
CA PHE A 12 9.79 1.82 2.52
C PHE A 12 10.39 1.18 1.27
N THR A 13 11.48 1.75 0.77
CA THR A 13 12.07 1.36 -0.52
C THR A 13 13.47 0.80 -0.35
N PHE A 14 13.78 -0.22 -1.16
CA PHE A 14 15.15 -0.68 -1.41
C PHE A 14 15.33 -0.91 -2.91
N GLY A 15 16.11 -0.04 -3.56
CA GLY A 15 16.19 -0.05 -5.03
C GLY A 15 14.84 0.35 -5.65
N ASN A 16 14.34 -0.42 -6.62
CA ASN A 16 13.05 -0.16 -7.27
C ASN A 16 11.89 -0.97 -6.67
N VAL A 17 12.14 -1.62 -5.53
CA VAL A 17 11.15 -2.41 -4.80
C VAL A 17 10.64 -1.59 -3.62
N ILE A 18 9.32 -1.63 -3.42
CA ILE A 18 8.65 -0.99 -2.30
C ILE A 18 8.13 -2.09 -1.38
N TYR A 19 8.67 -2.12 -0.18
CA TYR A 19 8.25 -3.02 0.87
C TYR A 19 7.13 -2.36 1.67
N VAL A 20 6.20 -3.19 2.11
CA VAL A 20 5.07 -2.76 2.91
C VAL A 20 5.03 -3.61 4.17
N LEU A 21 5.17 -2.95 5.32
CA LEU A 21 5.01 -3.56 6.63
C LEU A 21 3.60 -3.27 7.14
N ASP A 22 2.84 -4.31 7.43
CA ASP A 22 1.60 -4.19 8.19
C ASP A 22 1.94 -3.97 9.67
N THR A 23 1.65 -2.79 10.20
CA THR A 23 1.95 -2.42 11.59
C THR A 23 1.04 -3.08 12.61
N CYS A 24 -0.08 -3.67 12.17
CA CYS A 24 -0.97 -4.41 13.06
C CYS A 24 -0.52 -5.85 13.24
N THR A 25 -0.04 -6.50 12.18
CA THR A 25 0.44 -7.90 12.24
C THR A 25 1.95 -8.00 12.42
N MET A 26 2.70 -6.92 12.16
CA MET A 26 4.17 -6.89 12.09
C MET A 26 4.74 -7.78 10.98
N GLU A 27 3.96 -8.07 9.94
CA GLU A 27 4.36 -8.92 8.81
C GLU A 27 4.62 -8.07 7.55
N LEU A 28 5.60 -8.51 6.75
CA LEU A 28 5.82 -7.95 5.43
C LEU A 28 4.79 -8.51 4.44
N ARG A 29 4.12 -7.61 3.74
CA ARG A 29 3.24 -7.95 2.62
C ARG A 29 4.05 -8.23 1.36
N GLU A 30 3.36 -8.66 0.31
CA GLU A 30 3.98 -8.82 -1.00
C GLU A 30 4.59 -7.47 -1.45
N PRO A 31 5.86 -7.45 -1.89
CA PRO A 31 6.50 -6.21 -2.32
C PRO A 31 5.85 -5.66 -3.59
N LEU A 32 5.72 -4.33 -3.63
CA LEU A 32 5.23 -3.62 -4.80
C LEU A 32 6.43 -3.24 -5.69
N THR A 33 6.23 -3.33 -7.00
CA THR A 33 7.18 -2.84 -8.00
C THR A 33 6.58 -1.64 -8.72
N ILE A 34 7.40 -0.60 -8.89
CA ILE A 34 7.05 0.55 -9.71
C ILE A 34 7.89 0.49 -10.99
N GLU A 35 7.21 0.52 -12.13
CA GLU A 35 7.84 0.62 -13.44
C GLU A 35 8.28 2.06 -13.69
N VAL A 36 9.55 2.36 -13.38
CA VAL A 36 10.19 3.64 -13.69
C VAL A 36 11.49 3.42 -14.44
N ILE A 37 11.76 4.29 -15.41
CA ILE A 37 13.06 4.36 -16.10
C ILE A 37 14.04 5.14 -15.20
N GLY A 38 14.29 4.63 -14.01
CA GLY A 38 15.04 5.33 -12.98
C GLY A 38 15.24 4.51 -11.72
N ARG A 39 15.77 5.16 -10.68
CA ARG A 39 15.92 4.59 -9.34
C ARG A 39 14.91 5.21 -8.39
N VAL A 40 14.19 4.40 -7.61
CA VAL A 40 13.40 4.90 -6.47
C VAL A 40 14.32 5.19 -5.29
N TYR A 41 14.13 6.35 -4.67
CA TYR A 41 14.96 6.83 -3.54
C TYR A 41 14.16 6.98 -2.25
N GLY A 42 12.86 7.24 -2.35
CA GLY A 42 12.01 7.43 -1.18
C GLY A 42 10.53 7.37 -1.50
N VAL A 43 9.75 7.01 -0.49
CA VAL A 43 8.30 7.15 -0.50
C VAL A 43 7.97 8.56 -0.04
N VAL A 44 7.17 9.28 -0.83
CA VAL A 44 6.69 10.63 -0.49
C VAL A 44 5.44 10.53 0.37
N GLY A 45 4.51 9.65 0.00
CA GLY A 45 3.29 9.42 0.75
C GLY A 45 2.26 8.63 -0.03
N VAL A 46 1.12 8.40 0.64
CA VAL A 46 -0.05 7.74 0.06
C VAL A 46 -1.25 8.67 0.22
N PHE A 47 -2.00 8.87 -0.87
CA PHE A 47 -3.24 9.65 -0.86
C PHE A 47 -4.25 9.01 -1.81
N GLU A 48 -5.49 8.79 -1.36
CA GLU A 48 -6.56 8.17 -2.17
C GLU A 48 -6.11 6.92 -2.95
N ARG A 49 -5.39 6.01 -2.28
CA ARG A 49 -4.81 4.78 -2.85
C ARG A 49 -3.67 4.99 -3.86
N MET A 50 -3.22 6.22 -4.08
CA MET A 50 -2.05 6.50 -4.90
C MET A 50 -0.81 6.57 -4.03
N LEU A 51 0.15 5.69 -4.30
CA LEU A 51 1.48 5.74 -3.73
C LEU A 51 2.35 6.66 -4.59
N THR A 52 2.93 7.68 -3.96
CA THR A 52 3.86 8.62 -4.60
C THR A 52 5.27 8.33 -4.14
N VAL A 53 6.21 8.23 -5.08
CA VAL A 53 7.63 8.03 -4.81
C VAL A 53 8.48 9.10 -5.48
N TRP A 54 9.61 9.40 -4.86
CA TRP A 54 10.68 10.20 -5.46
C TRP A 54 11.61 9.24 -6.23
N CYS A 55 11.85 9.57 -7.49
CA CYS A 55 12.77 8.87 -8.37
C CYS A 55 13.90 9.78 -8.88
N LYS A 56 14.98 9.16 -9.38
CA LYS A 56 16.03 9.79 -10.19
C LYS A 56 16.13 9.08 -11.54
N ASP A 57 16.03 9.82 -12.63
CA ASP A 57 16.14 9.27 -13.98
C ASP A 57 17.60 8.86 -14.26
N TYR A 58 17.80 7.70 -14.87
CA TYR A 58 19.14 7.21 -15.22
C TYR A 58 19.77 7.92 -16.42
N LYS A 59 18.96 8.51 -17.30
CA LYS A 59 19.42 9.13 -18.55
C LYS A 59 20.03 10.50 -18.32
N ASP A 60 19.33 11.35 -17.55
CA ASP A 60 19.72 12.75 -17.35
C ASP A 60 20.07 13.07 -15.88
N GLY A 61 19.80 12.15 -14.95
CA GLY A 61 20.07 12.34 -13.53
C GLY A 61 19.07 13.26 -12.82
N ASN A 62 18.00 13.69 -13.48
CA ASN A 62 17.00 14.57 -12.91
C ASN A 62 16.11 13.82 -11.91
N TYR A 63 15.61 14.57 -10.93
CA TYR A 63 14.66 14.06 -9.95
C TYR A 63 13.23 14.30 -10.42
N PHE A 64 12.37 13.30 -10.25
CA PHE A 64 10.96 13.38 -10.60
C PHE A 64 10.12 12.56 -9.61
N TRP A 65 8.82 12.77 -9.64
CA TRP A 65 7.88 11.98 -8.85
C TRP A 65 7.15 11.00 -9.75
N ALA A 66 6.99 9.77 -9.28
CA ALA A 66 6.17 8.76 -9.93
C ALA A 66 5.02 8.38 -9.00
N THR A 67 3.89 8.01 -9.59
CA THR A 67 2.72 7.55 -8.85
C THR A 67 2.29 6.18 -9.36
N THR A 68 1.78 5.34 -8.46
CA THR A 68 1.14 4.08 -8.82
C THR A 68 -0.09 3.85 -7.96
N LEU A 69 -1.04 3.08 -8.49
CA LEU A 69 -2.21 2.64 -7.75
C LEU A 69 -1.82 1.49 -6.82
N LEU A 70 -2.23 1.60 -5.56
CA LEU A 70 -2.12 0.52 -4.59
C LEU A 70 -3.29 -0.48 -4.77
N PRO A 71 -3.03 -1.79 -4.62
CA PRO A 71 -4.10 -2.76 -4.46
C PRO A 71 -4.99 -2.39 -3.26
N GLU A 72 -6.25 -2.79 -3.31
CA GLU A 72 -7.24 -2.37 -2.30
C GLU A 72 -6.83 -2.82 -0.90
N GLU A 73 -6.26 -4.02 -0.77
CA GLU A 73 -5.82 -4.58 0.50
C GLU A 73 -4.68 -3.81 1.18
N TYR A 74 -3.97 -2.93 0.45
CA TYR A 74 -2.92 -2.05 0.97
C TYR A 74 -3.46 -0.68 1.43
N CYS A 75 -4.76 -0.44 1.22
CA CYS A 75 -5.41 0.84 1.52
C CYS A 75 -6.45 0.73 2.63
N THR A 76 -6.92 -0.48 2.94
CA THR A 76 -7.93 -0.73 3.96
C THR A 76 -7.31 -1.00 5.32
N ASN A 77 -7.95 -0.50 6.37
CA ASN A 77 -7.54 -0.75 7.74
C ASN A 77 -7.72 -2.26 8.05
N SER A 78 -6.72 -2.92 8.63
CA SER A 78 -6.77 -4.38 8.87
C SER A 78 -7.92 -4.81 9.80
N LYS A 79 -8.44 -3.89 10.62
CA LYS A 79 -9.66 -4.07 11.41
C LYS A 79 -10.92 -4.16 10.55
N GLU A 80 -11.08 -3.29 9.56
CA GLU A 80 -12.24 -3.32 8.65
C GLU A 80 -12.22 -4.55 7.75
N ALA A 81 -11.03 -5.00 7.33
CA ALA A 81 -10.88 -6.26 6.59
C ALA A 81 -11.35 -7.46 7.43
N LYS A 82 -10.93 -7.56 8.71
CA LYS A 82 -11.39 -8.61 9.63
C LYS A 82 -12.88 -8.54 9.93
N GLU A 83 -13.45 -7.35 10.04
CA GLU A 83 -14.89 -7.17 10.25
C GLU A 83 -15.71 -7.58 9.01
N ARG A 84 -15.25 -7.23 7.80
CA ARG A 84 -15.85 -7.70 6.54
C ARG A 84 -15.78 -9.22 6.41
N ASP A 85 -14.64 -9.82 6.71
CA ASP A 85 -14.47 -11.29 6.67
C ASP A 85 -15.43 -11.98 7.66
N ASN A 86 -15.56 -11.46 8.88
CA ASN A 86 -16.49 -12.00 9.87
C ASN A 86 -17.96 -11.90 9.42
N VAL A 87 -18.35 -10.79 8.80
CA VAL A 87 -19.71 -10.60 8.28
C VAL A 87 -19.99 -11.54 7.10
N GLN A 88 -19.04 -11.68 6.17
CA GLN A 88 -19.16 -12.59 5.03
C GLN A 88 -19.28 -14.05 5.50
N THR A 89 -18.44 -14.46 6.45
CA THR A 89 -18.46 -15.81 7.04
C THR A 89 -19.80 -16.09 7.73
N LEU A 90 -20.39 -15.10 8.42
CA LEU A 90 -21.72 -15.24 9.03
C LEU A 90 -22.82 -15.37 7.97
N GLN A 91 -22.76 -14.61 6.89
CA GLN A 91 -23.74 -14.69 5.80
C GLN A 91 -23.71 -16.02 5.06
N ASP A 92 -22.52 -16.57 4.82
CA ASP A 92 -22.38 -17.85 4.13
C ASP A 92 -22.91 -19.00 4.99
N ARG A 93 -22.68 -18.97 6.31
CA ARG A 93 -23.26 -19.94 7.26
C ARG A 93 -24.79 -19.87 7.37
N ILE A 94 -25.38 -18.69 7.17
CA ILE A 94 -26.84 -18.52 7.19
C ILE A 94 -27.48 -19.09 5.92
N LYS A 95 -26.78 -19.10 4.79
CA LYS A 95 -27.28 -19.66 3.51
C LYS A 95 -27.23 -21.19 3.44
N GLU A 96 -26.47 -21.84 4.32
CA GLU A 96 -26.35 -23.31 4.38
C GLU A 96 -27.41 -23.97 5.30
N VAL A 97 -28.31 -23.19 5.91
CA VAL A 97 -29.43 -23.65 6.75
C VAL A 97 -30.76 -23.44 6.04
#